data_AF-A0A3N6XZ55-F1
#
_entry.id   AF-A0A3N6XZ55-F1
#
_cell.length_a   1.000
_cell.length_b   1.000
_cell.length_c   1.000
_cell.angle_alpha   90.00
_cell.angle_beta   90.00
_cell.angle_gamma   90.00
#
_symmetry.space_group_name_H-M   'P 1'
#
loop_
_entity.id
_entity.type
_entity.pdbx_description
1 polymer ?
#
loop_
_entity_poly.entity_id
_entity_poly.type
_entity_poly.pdbx_seq_one_letter_code
_entity_poly.pdbx_strand_id
1 'polypeptide(L)'
;MAYTSTEWRTVEPFTRKASEQAQAHPERRDLFLCHAWDDREGSAKELHGYLKANGASVWFSEEDLPLGSLMIREIDKGLRNSRVGIVLVTPALLKSIEAEGVAEKELAVLLSSRRVIPVLHGVTFNDLNDVSPMLASHAGLSTKDSSLDNVAAKVAAAAAALPEA
;
A
#
# COMPACT_ATOMS: atom_id res chain seq x y z
N MET A 1 -6.57 -18.12 -3.54
CA MET A 1 -7.74 -17.24 -3.74
C MET A 1 -7.96 -17.08 -5.23
N ALA A 2 -9.21 -17.04 -5.69
CA ALA A 2 -9.53 -16.71 -7.08
C ALA A 2 -10.07 -15.28 -7.13
N TYR A 3 -9.53 -14.44 -7.99
CA TYR A 3 -10.10 -13.12 -8.27
C TYR A 3 -11.33 -13.28 -9.17
N THR A 4 -12.34 -12.45 -8.99
CA THR A 4 -13.36 -12.30 -10.04
C THR A 4 -12.74 -11.59 -11.26
N SER A 5 -13.34 -11.74 -12.45
CA SER A 5 -12.82 -11.09 -13.67
C SER A 5 -12.74 -9.57 -13.55
N THR A 6 -13.62 -8.95 -12.77
CA THR A 6 -13.58 -7.50 -12.50
C THR A 6 -12.42 -7.15 -11.59
N GLU A 7 -12.21 -7.91 -10.51
CA GLU A 7 -11.10 -7.69 -9.59
C GLU A 7 -9.75 -7.96 -10.25
N TRP A 8 -9.65 -8.99 -11.10
CA TRP A 8 -8.43 -9.28 -11.85
C TRP A 8 -8.02 -8.10 -12.73
N ARG A 9 -8.94 -7.47 -13.45
CA ARG A 9 -8.62 -6.27 -14.25
C ARG A 9 -8.04 -5.12 -13.41
N THR A 10 -8.42 -5.03 -12.14
CA THR A 10 -7.88 -4.04 -11.21
C THR A 10 -6.49 -4.44 -10.71
N VAL A 11 -6.24 -5.72 -10.43
CA VAL A 11 -4.96 -6.19 -9.85
C VAL A 11 -3.93 -6.66 -10.88
N GLU A 12 -4.31 -6.97 -12.12
CA GLU A 12 -3.42 -7.52 -13.16
C GLU A 12 -2.28 -6.57 -13.52
N PRO A 13 -2.50 -5.26 -13.77
CA PRO A 13 -1.40 -4.35 -14.11
C PRO A 13 -0.37 -4.26 -12.98
N PHE A 14 -0.87 -4.37 -11.75
CA PHE A 14 -0.08 -4.37 -10.54
C PHE A 14 0.71 -5.67 -10.37
N THR A 15 0.06 -6.83 -10.55
CA THR A 15 0.66 -8.16 -10.47
C THR A 15 1.81 -8.29 -11.47
N ARG A 16 1.59 -7.81 -12.70
CA ARG A 16 2.63 -7.76 -13.74
C ARG A 16 3.82 -6.91 -13.31
N LYS A 17 3.57 -5.71 -12.76
CA LYS A 17 4.64 -4.84 -12.27
C LYS A 17 5.40 -5.44 -11.10
N ALA A 18 4.71 -6.08 -10.15
CA ALA A 18 5.35 -6.80 -9.05
C ALA A 18 6.25 -7.93 -9.57
N SER A 19 5.79 -8.71 -10.55
CA SER A 19 6.58 -9.76 -11.21
C SER A 19 7.84 -9.21 -11.90
N GLU A 20 7.71 -8.12 -12.66
CA GLU A 20 8.84 -7.46 -13.32
C GLU A 20 9.89 -7.00 -12.29
N GLN A 21 9.44 -6.41 -11.18
CA GLN A 21 10.34 -5.99 -10.09
C GLN A 21 10.99 -7.17 -9.38
N ALA A 22 10.26 -8.26 -9.15
CA ALA A 22 10.80 -9.47 -8.52
C ALA A 22 11.88 -10.14 -9.38
N GLN A 23 11.72 -10.14 -10.70
CA GLN A 23 12.72 -10.68 -11.63
C GLN A 23 13.98 -9.79 -11.70
N ALA A 24 13.80 -8.46 -11.75
CA ALA A 24 14.90 -7.52 -11.85
C ALA A 24 15.66 -7.34 -10.51
N HIS A 25 14.95 -7.46 -9.39
CA HIS A 25 15.43 -7.16 -8.04
C HIS A 25 14.89 -8.19 -7.02
N PRO A 26 15.38 -9.44 -7.07
CA PRO A 26 14.90 -10.52 -6.21
C PRO A 26 15.08 -10.23 -4.72
N GLU A 27 16.05 -9.39 -4.35
CA GLU A 27 16.37 -8.97 -2.97
C GLU A 27 15.33 -8.02 -2.35
N ARG A 28 14.49 -7.39 -3.17
CA ARG A 28 13.48 -6.44 -2.67
C ARG A 28 12.34 -7.15 -1.95
N ARG A 29 11.81 -6.49 -0.92
CA ARG A 29 10.57 -6.89 -0.26
C ARG A 29 9.39 -6.76 -1.21
N ASP A 30 8.33 -7.50 -0.94
CA ASP A 30 7.12 -7.47 -1.76
C ASP A 30 6.43 -6.12 -1.65
N LEU A 31 6.29 -5.61 -0.42
CA LEU A 31 5.41 -4.50 -0.11
C LEU A 31 6.10 -3.48 0.80
N PHE A 32 5.75 -2.22 0.61
CA PHE A 32 5.99 -1.11 1.53
C PHE A 32 4.64 -0.61 2.04
N LEU A 33 4.41 -0.60 3.35
CA LEU A 33 3.16 -0.11 3.94
C LEU A 33 3.29 1.35 4.39
N CYS A 34 2.66 2.26 3.65
CA CYS A 34 2.47 3.66 4.03
C CYS A 34 1.14 3.82 4.77
N HIS A 35 1.15 4.54 5.88
CA HIS A 35 -0.03 4.82 6.71
C HIS A 35 0.18 6.11 7.51
N ALA A 36 -0.89 6.64 8.10
CA ALA A 36 -0.78 7.75 9.04
C ALA A 36 -0.19 7.28 10.37
N TRP A 37 0.53 8.16 11.06
CA TRP A 37 1.14 7.86 12.35
C TRP A 37 0.12 7.35 13.39
N ASP A 38 -1.09 7.90 13.39
CA ASP A 38 -2.15 7.53 14.34
C ASP A 38 -2.69 6.11 14.12
N ASP A 39 -2.51 5.53 12.94
CA ASP A 39 -2.96 4.17 12.62
C ASP A 39 -1.98 3.07 13.03
N ARG A 40 -0.77 3.44 13.49
CA ARG A 40 0.37 2.51 13.66
C ARG A 40 0.11 1.34 14.62
N GLU A 41 -0.71 1.55 15.66
CA GLU A 41 -1.11 0.51 16.62
C GLU A 41 -2.50 -0.09 16.31
N GLY A 42 -3.18 0.41 15.29
CA GLY A 42 -4.54 0.00 14.90
C GLY A 42 -4.57 -0.65 13.52
N SER A 43 -5.31 -0.04 12.61
CA SER A 43 -5.58 -0.60 11.27
C SER A 43 -4.31 -0.92 10.46
N ALA A 44 -3.23 -0.13 10.63
CA ALA A 44 -1.96 -0.41 9.96
C ALA A 44 -1.29 -1.69 10.48
N LYS A 45 -1.30 -1.89 11.80
CA LYS A 45 -0.76 -3.10 12.44
C LYS A 45 -1.55 -4.34 12.06
N GLU A 46 -2.87 -4.23 12.01
CA GLU A 46 -3.76 -5.32 11.58
C GLU A 46 -3.50 -5.70 10.12
N LEU A 47 -3.50 -4.71 9.21
CA LEU A 47 -3.20 -4.94 7.80
C LEU A 47 -1.81 -5.59 7.62
N HIS A 48 -0.80 -5.06 8.30
CA HIS A 48 0.54 -5.62 8.29
C HIS A 48 0.58 -7.08 8.75
N GLY A 49 -0.11 -7.40 9.85
CA GLY A 49 -0.23 -8.76 10.36
C GLY A 49 -0.85 -9.72 9.35
N TYR A 50 -1.95 -9.31 8.70
CA TYR A 50 -2.60 -10.12 7.66
C TYR A 50 -1.72 -10.29 6.42
N LEU A 51 -1.00 -9.26 5.98
CA LEU A 51 -0.09 -9.36 4.83
C LEU A 51 1.03 -10.38 5.11
N LYS A 52 1.65 -10.33 6.29
CA LYS A 52 2.67 -11.31 6.71
C LYS A 52 2.09 -12.72 6.84
N ALA A 53 0.88 -12.86 7.38
CA ALA A 53 0.21 -14.16 7.48
C ALA A 53 -0.08 -14.79 6.10
N ASN A 54 -0.24 -13.96 5.06
CA ASN A 54 -0.37 -14.40 3.67
C ASN A 54 0.98 -14.59 2.95
N GLY A 55 2.10 -14.53 3.68
CA GLY A 55 3.44 -14.82 3.17
C GLY A 55 4.15 -13.66 2.47
N ALA A 56 3.59 -12.45 2.50
CA ALA A 56 4.25 -11.28 1.91
C ALA A 56 5.35 -10.74 2.83
N SER A 57 6.49 -10.38 2.25
CA SER A 57 7.51 -9.58 2.92
C SER A 57 7.14 -8.10 2.85
N VAL A 58 6.94 -7.47 4.02
CA VAL A 58 6.44 -6.10 4.12
C VAL A 58 7.45 -5.23 4.86
N TRP A 59 7.71 -4.03 4.34
CA TRP A 59 8.34 -2.95 5.08
C TRP A 59 7.29 -2.17 5.85
N PHE A 60 7.46 -2.03 7.16
CA PHE A 60 6.52 -1.37 8.07
C PHE A 60 7.28 -0.53 9.10
N SER A 61 6.89 0.73 9.27
CA SER A 61 7.67 1.70 10.05
C SER A 61 7.92 1.24 11.49
N GLU A 62 6.96 0.59 12.12
CA GLU A 62 7.07 0.15 13.52
C GLU A 62 8.05 -1.03 13.71
N GLU A 63 8.33 -1.81 12.66
CA GLU A 63 9.30 -2.91 12.71
C GLU A 63 10.66 -2.51 12.12
N ASP A 64 10.67 -1.64 11.11
CA ASP A 64 11.84 -1.40 10.27
C ASP A 64 12.56 -0.06 10.50
N LEU A 65 12.00 0.86 11.28
CA LEU A 65 12.68 2.12 11.63
C LEU A 65 13.61 1.92 12.83
N PRO A 66 14.94 2.03 12.67
CA PRO A 66 15.85 1.99 13.80
C PRO A 66 15.71 3.24 14.67
N LEU A 67 15.82 3.07 15.99
CA LEU A 67 15.85 4.18 16.93
C LEU A 67 16.99 5.15 16.60
N GLY A 68 16.69 6.45 16.60
CA GLY A 68 17.67 7.51 16.29
C GLY A 68 17.98 7.69 14.80
N SER A 69 17.34 6.92 13.91
CA SER A 69 17.47 7.12 12.46
C SER A 69 16.68 8.34 11.97
N LEU A 70 17.07 8.86 10.80
CA LEU A 70 16.30 9.88 10.10
C LEU A 70 15.16 9.19 9.34
N MET A 71 13.94 9.31 9.86
CA MET A 71 12.74 8.63 9.34
C MET A 71 12.57 8.78 7.82
N ILE A 72 12.69 9.99 7.28
CA ILE A 72 12.57 10.26 5.83
C ILE A 72 13.57 9.43 5.01
N ARG A 73 14.80 9.23 5.50
CA ARG A 73 15.81 8.43 4.78
C ARG A 73 15.48 6.95 4.80
N GLU A 74 14.97 6.45 5.91
CA GLU A 74 14.57 5.04 6.01
C GLU A 74 13.30 4.77 5.22
N ILE A 75 12.37 5.73 5.12
CA ILE A 75 11.22 5.67 4.22
C ILE A 75 11.66 5.60 2.75
N ASP A 76 12.55 6.48 2.30
CA ASP A 76 13.08 6.44 0.92
C ASP A 76 13.78 5.10 0.62
N LYS A 77 14.55 4.56 1.57
CA LYS A 77 15.15 3.23 1.45
C LYS A 77 14.09 2.13 1.38
N GLY A 78 13.10 2.14 2.26
CA GLY A 78 12.02 1.17 2.29
C GLY A 78 11.27 1.15 0.96
N LEU A 79 10.98 2.34 0.41
CA LEU A 79 10.35 2.48 -0.89
C LEU A 79 11.22 1.95 -2.03
N ARG A 80 12.51 2.31 -2.08
CA ARG A 80 13.44 1.82 -3.12
C ARG A 80 13.63 0.31 -3.06
N ASN A 81 13.57 -0.26 -1.86
CA ASN A 81 13.82 -1.68 -1.60
C ASN A 81 12.54 -2.53 -1.52
N SER A 82 11.40 -1.98 -1.94
CA SER A 82 10.15 -2.70 -2.08
C SER A 82 9.71 -2.73 -3.53
N ARG A 83 9.07 -3.83 -3.94
CA ARG A 83 8.53 -4.01 -5.30
C ARG A 83 7.33 -3.11 -5.51
N VAL A 84 6.55 -2.89 -4.45
CA VAL A 84 5.26 -2.20 -4.43
C VAL A 84 5.10 -1.35 -3.17
N GLY A 85 4.36 -0.24 -3.26
CA GLY A 85 3.80 0.47 -2.11
C GLY A 85 2.29 0.25 -1.92
N ILE A 86 1.85 0.18 -0.67
CA ILE A 86 0.46 0.28 -0.24
C ILE A 86 0.31 1.61 0.49
N VAL A 87 -0.77 2.34 0.24
CA VAL A 87 -1.15 3.50 1.04
C VAL A 87 -2.46 3.16 1.74
N LEU A 88 -2.40 2.94 3.05
CA LEU A 88 -3.59 2.73 3.88
C LEU A 88 -4.27 4.08 4.13
N VAL A 89 -5.35 4.32 3.40
CA VAL A 89 -6.12 5.56 3.46
C VAL A 89 -7.20 5.44 4.53
N THR A 90 -7.00 6.16 5.63
CA THR A 90 -7.92 6.25 6.77
C THR A 90 -8.38 7.69 6.97
N PRO A 91 -9.35 7.96 7.87
CA PRO A 91 -9.68 9.34 8.24
C PRO A 91 -8.47 10.10 8.80
N ALA A 92 -7.55 9.41 9.50
CA ALA A 92 -6.33 10.03 10.02
C ALA A 92 -5.38 10.45 8.89
N LEU A 93 -5.22 9.62 7.86
CA LEU A 93 -4.41 9.97 6.69
C LEU A 93 -5.01 11.16 5.94
N LEU A 94 -6.33 11.15 5.69
CA LEU A 94 -6.99 12.26 4.99
C LEU A 94 -6.78 13.58 5.73
N LYS A 95 -7.00 13.59 7.06
CA LYS A 95 -6.77 14.77 7.90
C LYS A 95 -5.31 15.24 7.86
N SER A 96 -4.35 14.32 7.85
CA SER A 96 -2.92 14.66 7.74
C SER A 96 -2.59 15.30 6.39
N ILE A 97 -3.14 14.78 5.29
CA ILE A 97 -2.95 15.36 3.95
C ILE A 97 -3.53 16.78 3.88
N GLU A 98 -4.76 16.98 4.37
CA GLU A 98 -5.41 18.30 4.40
C GLU A 98 -4.64 19.32 5.24
N ALA A 99 -4.12 18.90 6.40
CA ALA A 99 -3.45 19.79 7.35
C ALA A 99 -2.07 20.23 6.86
N GLU A 100 -1.30 19.32 6.25
CA GLU A 100 0.11 19.57 5.97
C GLU A 100 0.38 20.02 4.53
N GLY A 101 -0.46 19.68 3.55
CA GLY A 101 -0.23 19.97 2.11
C GLY A 101 1.09 19.39 1.53
N VAL A 102 1.99 18.88 2.39
CA VAL A 102 3.33 18.36 2.12
C VAL A 102 3.29 16.86 1.83
N ALA A 103 2.26 16.15 2.32
CA ALA A 103 2.05 14.73 2.02
C ALA A 103 1.98 14.46 0.51
N GLU A 104 1.57 15.44 -0.29
CA GLU A 104 1.46 15.29 -1.74
C GLU A 104 2.82 15.11 -2.43
N LYS A 105 3.94 15.64 -1.92
CA LYS A 105 5.26 15.47 -2.56
C LYS A 105 5.86 14.09 -2.33
N GLU A 106 5.81 13.57 -1.11
CA GLU A 106 6.31 12.23 -0.80
C GLU A 106 5.40 11.16 -1.43
N LEU A 107 4.09 11.39 -1.40
CA LEU A 107 3.10 10.57 -2.08
C LEU A 107 3.22 10.68 -3.61
N ALA A 108 3.60 11.84 -4.18
CA ALA A 108 3.84 11.97 -5.62
C ALA A 108 5.04 11.13 -6.08
N VAL A 109 6.10 10.99 -5.28
CA VAL A 109 7.22 10.08 -5.60
C VAL A 109 6.73 8.64 -5.64
N LEU A 110 5.93 8.23 -4.65
CA LEU A 110 5.25 6.93 -4.64
C LEU A 110 4.41 6.74 -5.92
N LEU A 111 3.52 7.68 -6.21
CA LEU A 111 2.51 7.61 -7.28
C LEU A 111 3.09 7.70 -8.69
N SER A 112 4.16 8.46 -8.90
CA SER A 112 4.84 8.56 -10.20
C SER A 112 5.36 7.22 -10.72
N SER A 113 5.55 6.25 -9.82
CA SER A 113 6.10 4.95 -10.17
C SER A 113 5.06 3.92 -10.64
N ARG A 114 3.74 4.23 -10.61
CA ARG A 114 2.62 3.30 -10.90
C ARG A 114 2.69 1.97 -10.12
N ARG A 115 3.36 1.96 -8.96
CA ARG A 115 3.55 0.79 -8.10
C ARG A 115 2.83 0.95 -6.76
N VAL A 116 1.82 1.81 -6.70
CA VAL A 116 1.11 2.15 -5.47
C VAL A 116 -0.33 1.69 -5.54
N ILE A 117 -0.79 1.00 -4.50
CA ILE A 117 -2.19 0.65 -4.31
C ILE A 117 -2.75 1.44 -3.12
N PRO A 118 -3.74 2.34 -3.32
CA PRO A 118 -4.52 2.86 -2.22
C PRO A 118 -5.46 1.78 -1.66
N VAL A 119 -5.44 1.61 -0.34
CA VAL A 119 -6.36 0.74 0.41
C VAL A 119 -7.19 1.63 1.34
N LEU A 120 -8.46 1.81 1.01
CA LEU A 120 -9.37 2.66 1.76
C LEU A 120 -9.96 1.90 2.94
N HIS A 121 -9.84 2.46 4.14
CA HIS A 121 -10.33 1.88 5.38
C HIS A 121 -11.07 2.92 6.20
N GLY A 122 -12.38 2.72 6.41
CA GLY A 122 -13.24 3.69 7.09
C GLY A 122 -13.58 4.95 6.29
N VAL A 123 -13.15 5.04 5.03
CA VAL A 123 -13.38 6.17 4.11
C VAL A 123 -13.85 5.68 2.73
N THR A 124 -14.23 6.60 1.85
CA THR A 124 -14.62 6.34 0.46
C THR A 124 -13.68 6.97 -0.55
N PHE A 125 -13.76 6.53 -1.81
CA PHE A 125 -13.02 7.15 -2.90
C PHE A 125 -13.43 8.60 -3.13
N ASN A 126 -14.67 8.98 -2.80
CA ASN A 126 -15.09 10.38 -2.85
C ASN A 126 -14.36 11.21 -1.79
N ASP A 127 -14.34 10.73 -0.53
CA ASP A 127 -13.60 11.41 0.55
C ASP A 127 -12.11 11.57 0.18
N LEU A 128 -11.52 10.54 -0.41
CA LEU A 128 -10.15 10.59 -0.89
C LEU A 128 -9.97 11.55 -2.08
N ASN A 129 -10.91 11.60 -3.01
CA ASN A 129 -10.84 12.49 -4.17
C ASN A 129 -10.96 13.97 -3.78
N ASP A 130 -11.75 14.29 -2.76
CA ASP A 130 -11.90 15.66 -2.27
C ASP A 130 -10.59 16.19 -1.66
N VAL A 131 -9.79 15.31 -1.06
CA VAL A 131 -8.51 15.64 -0.41
C VAL A 131 -7.31 15.49 -1.35
N SER A 132 -7.27 14.41 -2.13
CA SER A 132 -6.18 14.09 -3.05
C SER A 132 -6.71 13.42 -4.33
N PRO A 133 -7.12 14.22 -5.33
CA PRO A 133 -7.56 13.69 -6.63
C PRO A 133 -6.49 12.82 -7.31
N MET A 134 -5.21 13.14 -7.11
CA MET A 134 -4.11 12.37 -7.68
C MET A 134 -4.05 10.95 -7.10
N LEU A 135 -4.17 10.79 -5.78
CA LEU A 135 -4.21 9.45 -5.17
C LEU A 135 -5.50 8.73 -5.54
N ALA A 136 -6.64 9.43 -5.56
CA ALA A 136 -7.94 8.86 -5.98
C ALA A 136 -7.96 8.38 -7.44
N SER A 137 -7.12 8.94 -8.31
CA SER A 137 -7.00 8.50 -9.71
C SER A 137 -6.37 7.11 -9.89
N HIS A 138 -5.75 6.56 -8.83
CA HIS A 138 -5.22 5.21 -8.83
C HIS A 138 -6.30 4.21 -8.44
N ALA A 139 -6.40 3.11 -9.20
CA ALA A 139 -7.28 2.02 -8.83
C ALA A 139 -6.82 1.40 -7.50
N GLY A 140 -7.75 1.22 -6.56
CA GLY A 140 -7.47 0.75 -5.21
C GLY A 140 -8.47 -0.28 -4.71
N LEU A 141 -8.34 -0.64 -3.44
CA LEU A 141 -9.24 -1.54 -2.73
C LEU A 141 -9.91 -0.80 -1.58
N SER A 142 -11.09 -1.25 -1.18
CA SER A 142 -11.87 -0.62 -0.11
C SER A 142 -12.34 -1.67 0.87
N THR A 143 -12.19 -1.39 2.16
CA THR A 143 -12.74 -2.26 3.20
C THR A 143 -14.25 -2.08 3.43
N LYS A 144 -14.91 -1.22 2.64
CA LYS A 144 -16.38 -1.19 2.57
C LYS A 144 -16.93 -2.34 1.72
N ASP A 145 -16.16 -2.76 0.71
CA ASP A 145 -16.56 -3.79 -0.24
C ASP A 145 -16.08 -5.20 0.18
N SER A 146 -15.12 -5.27 1.10
CA SER A 146 -14.48 -6.50 1.57
C SER A 146 -13.89 -6.30 2.96
N SER A 147 -13.69 -7.36 3.73
CA SER A 147 -12.98 -7.28 5.01
C SER A 147 -11.49 -6.99 4.82
N LEU A 148 -10.83 -6.43 5.86
CA LEU A 148 -9.41 -6.03 5.81
C LEU A 148 -8.47 -7.22 5.56
N ASP A 149 -8.76 -8.40 6.13
CA ASP A 149 -8.02 -9.64 5.91
C ASP A 149 -8.12 -10.12 4.45
N ASN A 150 -9.31 -10.03 3.83
CA ASN A 150 -9.50 -10.37 2.42
C ASN A 150 -8.79 -9.37 1.51
N VAL A 151 -8.79 -8.07 1.86
CA VAL A 151 -8.00 -7.06 1.15
C VAL A 151 -6.51 -7.39 1.25
N ALA A 152 -6.01 -7.73 2.44
CA ALA A 152 -4.63 -8.12 2.64
C ALA A 152 -4.25 -9.36 1.80
N ALA A 153 -5.09 -10.39 1.79
CA ALA A 153 -4.86 -11.59 1.00
C ALA A 153 -4.78 -11.29 -0.50
N LYS A 154 -5.67 -10.42 -1.01
CA LYS A 154 -5.65 -9.97 -2.41
C LYS A 154 -4.38 -9.18 -2.75
N VAL A 155 -3.94 -8.29 -1.86
CA VAL A 155 -2.72 -7.50 -2.10
C VAL A 155 -1.47 -8.38 -2.03
N ALA A 156 -1.39 -9.27 -1.04
CA ALA A 156 -0.27 -10.20 -0.88
C ALA A 156 -0.14 -11.15 -2.08
N ALA A 157 -1.25 -11.74 -2.54
CA ALA A 157 -1.24 -12.61 -3.72
C ALA A 157 -0.79 -11.88 -4.99
N ALA A 158 -1.27 -10.65 -5.19
CA ALA A 158 -0.89 -9.85 -6.34
C ALA A 158 0.59 -9.41 -6.27
N ALA A 159 1.11 -9.12 -5.07
CA ALA A 159 2.52 -8.77 -4.86
C ALA A 159 3.47 -9.96 -5.05
N ALA A 160 3.02 -11.17 -4.71
CA ALA A 160 3.72 -12.42 -4.97
C ALA A 160 3.71 -12.82 -6.47
N ALA A 161 3.10 -12.03 -7.34
CA ALA A 161 2.94 -12.31 -8.77
C ALA A 161 2.24 -13.65 -9.07
N LEU A 162 1.37 -14.10 -8.16
CA LEU A 162 0.64 -15.35 -8.37
C LEU A 162 -0.39 -15.14 -9.51
N PRO A 163 -0.35 -15.96 -10.58
CA PRO A 163 -1.35 -15.89 -11.63
C PRO A 163 -2.74 -16.29 -11.11
N GLU A 164 -3.78 -15.92 -11.87
CA GLU A 164 -5.14 -16.44 -11.71
C GLU A 164 -5.10 -17.99 -11.65
N ALA A 165 -5.72 -18.57 -10.62
CA ALA A 165 -5.83 -20.01 -10.45
C ALA A 165 -6.94 -20.60 -11.34
#